data_AF-A0A839TW61-F1
#
_entry.id   AF-A0A839TW61-F1
#
_cell.length_a   1.000
_cell.length_b   1.000
_cell.length_c   1.000
_cell.angle_alpha   90.00
_cell.angle_beta   90.00
_cell.angle_gamma   90.00
#
_symmetry.space_group_name_H-M   'P 1'
#
loop_
_entity.id
_entity.type
_entity.pdbx_description
1 polymer ?
#
loop_
_entity_poly.entity_id
_entity_poly.type
_entity_poly.pdbx_seq_one_letter_code
_entity_poly.pdbx_strand_id
1 'polypeptide(L)'
;MKISRSMIAKIVLGGLCLVGIGCTDRTLSSADGVLDQAKQTGSEIVVPHNERLLLSTDKKWINEEGHQSDLIRLQWTADRAKPAIAWADENGKDKTAIISHDKANNPEQHDHKHISFETTMSPDGPYADQLFTRLEIPYDTDVSEIRTQSSNFNVMNGILRVAGETGSNRDIQFSVAGEDNKTTARWAVRADSTKEKGGNTGSDLQFVRYGDDGEVVDSPLTVQRSDGNVGIGTAEPDTKLDVNGDKLRIREKHTPKSSSEPCSQGQMAWDDQYVYVCVAQDSWKRTELSSW
;
A
#
# COMPACT_ATOMS: atom_id res chain seq x y z
N MET A 1 13.73 77.44 29.96
CA MET A 1 14.34 78.12 28.79
C MET A 1 13.85 77.39 27.54
N LYS A 2 12.65 77.74 27.07
CA LYS A 2 12.33 78.51 25.83
C LYS A 2 12.58 77.70 24.53
N ILE A 3 11.50 77.15 23.92
CA ILE A 3 10.69 77.67 22.76
C ILE A 3 11.28 77.15 21.42
N SER A 4 10.58 76.46 20.50
CA SER A 4 9.50 76.88 19.57
C SER A 4 9.07 75.69 18.67
N ARG A 5 7.78 75.33 18.46
CA ARG A 5 6.83 75.66 17.34
C ARG A 5 7.46 75.63 15.92
N SER A 6 6.89 75.06 14.83
CA SER A 6 5.50 75.16 14.32
C SER A 6 5.30 74.39 12.97
N MET A 7 4.03 74.06 12.64
CA MET A 7 3.33 74.04 11.31
C MET A 7 3.77 73.08 10.16
N ILE A 8 2.92 72.15 9.69
CA ILE A 8 1.77 72.23 8.73
C ILE A 8 2.18 72.55 7.26
N ALA A 9 1.97 71.57 6.36
CA ALA A 9 1.38 71.70 4.99
C ALA A 9 1.33 70.31 4.31
N LYS A 10 0.16 69.66 4.22
CA LYS A 10 -0.71 69.57 3.02
C LYS A 10 0.01 69.25 1.69
N ILE A 11 -0.22 68.05 1.17
CA ILE A 11 -0.42 67.83 -0.27
C ILE A 11 -1.86 67.36 -0.46
N VAL A 12 -2.61 68.15 -1.21
CA VAL A 12 -3.94 67.90 -1.77
C VAL A 12 -3.73 67.56 -3.25
N LEU A 13 -4.32 66.47 -3.71
CA LEU A 13 -4.81 66.28 -5.09
C LEU A 13 -5.65 65.00 -5.06
N GLY A 14 -6.91 64.92 -5.47
CA GLY A 14 -7.89 65.89 -5.95
C GLY A 14 -9.20 65.12 -5.99
N GLY A 15 -10.26 65.69 -5.43
CA GLY A 15 -11.58 65.08 -5.47
C GLY A 15 -12.22 65.20 -6.85
N LEU A 16 -13.24 64.39 -7.09
CA LEU A 16 -14.48 64.89 -7.69
C LEU A 16 -15.64 64.03 -7.16
N CYS A 17 -16.26 64.50 -6.07
CA CYS A 17 -17.64 64.15 -5.76
C CYS A 17 -18.52 65.17 -6.49
N LEU A 18 -19.41 64.71 -7.36
CA LEU A 18 -20.51 65.50 -7.90
C LEU A 18 -21.83 64.81 -7.50
N VAL A 19 -22.37 65.34 -6.40
CA VAL A 19 -23.79 65.58 -6.06
C VAL A 19 -24.81 64.46 -6.29
N GLY A 20 -25.38 63.96 -5.19
CA GLY A 20 -26.74 63.42 -5.22
C GLY A 20 -27.14 62.49 -4.07
N ILE A 21 -27.57 63.08 -2.95
CA ILE A 21 -28.56 62.54 -1.99
C ILE A 21 -28.10 61.40 -1.04
N GLY A 22 -28.18 61.70 0.26
CA GLY A 22 -28.58 60.72 1.28
C GLY A 22 -27.51 60.30 2.28
N CYS A 23 -27.38 61.05 3.37
CA CYS A 23 -26.87 60.47 4.61
C CYS A 23 -27.79 59.33 5.06
N THR A 24 -27.26 58.12 5.20
CA THR A 24 -27.76 57.15 6.19
C THR A 24 -26.55 56.47 6.80
N ASP A 25 -26.42 56.63 8.13
CA ASP A 25 -25.52 55.83 8.94
C ASP A 25 -25.90 54.35 8.77
N ARG A 26 -25.06 53.58 8.09
CA ARG A 26 -25.13 52.12 8.18
C ARG A 26 -24.28 51.68 9.35
N THR A 27 -24.91 51.56 10.50
CA THR A 27 -24.52 50.59 11.51
C THR A 27 -24.50 49.21 10.85
N LEU A 28 -23.30 48.66 10.63
CA LEU A 28 -23.15 47.24 10.37
C LEU A 28 -23.43 46.51 11.68
N SER A 29 -24.69 46.13 11.89
CA SER A 29 -25.06 45.19 12.95
C SER A 29 -24.39 43.85 12.66
N SER A 30 -23.78 43.28 13.68
CA SER A 30 -23.40 41.87 13.75
C SER A 30 -24.57 41.00 13.33
N ALA A 31 -24.51 40.47 12.10
CA ALA A 31 -25.31 39.32 11.73
C ALA A 31 -24.63 38.09 12.35
N ASP A 32 -24.80 37.92 13.66
CA ASP A 32 -24.72 36.60 14.27
C ASP A 32 -25.90 35.81 13.68
N GLY A 33 -25.59 35.02 12.66
CA GLY A 33 -26.54 34.08 12.07
C GLY A 33 -26.98 33.11 13.15
N VAL A 34 -28.17 33.35 13.68
CA VAL A 34 -28.92 32.43 14.52
C VAL A 34 -28.96 31.07 13.82
N LEU A 35 -28.49 30.02 14.49
CA LEU A 35 -28.80 28.65 14.11
C LEU A 35 -30.33 28.55 14.06
N ASP A 36 -30.88 28.59 12.86
CA ASP A 36 -32.31 28.45 12.67
C ASP A 36 -32.69 27.05 13.19
N GLN A 37 -33.68 27.01 14.07
CA GLN A 37 -33.92 25.90 14.99
C GLN A 37 -34.12 24.57 14.26
N ALA A 38 -33.05 23.83 14.01
CA ALA A 38 -33.10 22.39 13.94
C ALA A 38 -33.69 21.93 15.28
N LYS A 39 -34.83 21.23 15.25
CA LYS A 39 -35.40 20.58 16.45
C LYS A 39 -34.35 19.62 17.02
N GLN A 40 -33.52 20.11 17.94
CA GLN A 40 -32.60 19.27 18.71
C GLN A 40 -33.45 18.36 19.59
N THR A 41 -33.40 17.07 19.30
CA THR A 41 -33.91 16.01 20.18
C THR A 41 -32.72 15.20 20.67
N GLY A 42 -31.77 15.85 21.35
CA GLY A 42 -30.58 15.18 21.89
C GLY A 42 -29.35 16.08 22.04
N SER A 43 -28.21 15.47 22.39
CA SER A 43 -26.88 16.08 22.49
C SER A 43 -26.16 16.22 21.14
N GLU A 44 -26.91 16.14 20.04
CA GLU A 44 -26.37 16.09 18.69
C GLU A 44 -26.25 17.51 18.08
N ILE A 45 -25.20 17.69 17.29
CA ILE A 45 -25.07 18.82 16.38
C ILE A 45 -25.67 18.37 15.05
N VAL A 46 -26.82 18.95 14.68
CA VAL A 46 -27.50 18.66 13.42
C VAL A 46 -27.28 19.81 12.45
N VAL A 47 -26.68 19.51 11.30
CA VAL A 47 -26.58 20.45 10.17
C VAL A 47 -27.86 20.31 9.33
N PRO A 48 -28.53 21.40 8.93
CA PRO A 48 -29.73 21.32 8.11
C PRO A 48 -29.52 20.57 6.79
N HIS A 49 -30.59 20.00 6.25
CA HIS A 49 -30.53 19.21 5.02
C HIS A 49 -29.92 20.02 3.85
N ASN A 50 -28.91 19.45 3.19
CA ASN A 50 -28.11 20.07 2.12
C ASN A 50 -27.28 21.31 2.52
N GLU A 51 -27.20 21.64 3.81
CA GLU A 51 -26.24 22.63 4.32
C GLU A 51 -24.89 21.98 4.64
N ARG A 52 -23.87 22.80 4.93
CA ARG A 52 -22.48 22.34 5.13
C ARG A 52 -21.95 22.72 6.51
N LEU A 53 -21.15 21.85 7.11
CA LEU A 53 -20.30 22.18 8.24
C LEU A 53 -18.94 22.66 7.72
N LEU A 54 -18.58 23.91 7.99
CA LEU A 54 -17.25 24.46 7.69
C LEU A 54 -16.42 24.54 8.97
N LEU A 55 -15.26 23.89 8.97
CA LEU A 55 -14.26 23.96 10.05
C LEU A 55 -12.95 24.48 9.46
N SER A 56 -12.33 25.49 10.09
CA SER A 56 -11.08 26.11 9.60
C SER A 56 -10.18 26.57 10.74
N THR A 57 -8.87 26.41 10.58
CA THR A 57 -7.85 26.85 11.56
C THR A 57 -6.65 27.49 10.87
N ASP A 58 -6.07 28.50 11.50
CA ASP A 58 -4.76 29.10 11.16
C ASP A 58 -3.67 28.73 12.18
N LYS A 59 -4.02 27.89 13.17
CA LYS A 59 -3.10 27.42 14.22
C LYS A 59 -2.05 26.49 13.60
N LYS A 60 -0.79 26.76 13.93
CA LYS A 60 0.33 25.89 13.56
C LYS A 60 0.37 24.67 14.48
N TRP A 61 0.84 23.55 13.95
CA TRP A 61 1.28 22.45 14.79
C TRP A 61 2.60 22.85 15.47
N ILE A 62 2.60 22.85 16.81
CA ILE A 62 3.76 23.19 17.64
C ILE A 62 3.90 22.07 18.66
N ASN A 63 5.00 21.30 18.58
CA ASN A 63 5.21 20.08 19.37
C ASN A 63 5.05 20.30 20.88
N GLU A 64 5.63 21.39 21.40
CA GLU A 64 5.63 21.77 22.83
C GLU A 64 4.23 22.15 23.34
N GLU A 65 3.35 22.50 22.42
CA GLU A 65 2.00 23.02 22.65
C GLU A 65 0.91 21.96 22.45
N GLY A 66 1.28 20.76 22.00
CA GLY A 66 0.37 19.68 21.64
C GLY A 66 -0.35 19.93 20.31
N HIS A 67 -1.19 18.98 19.88
CA HIS A 67 -1.98 19.06 18.65
C HIS A 67 -3.07 20.16 18.74
N GLN A 68 -2.69 21.42 18.57
CA GLN A 68 -3.61 22.58 18.67
C GLN A 68 -4.34 22.91 17.36
N SER A 69 -4.01 22.23 16.27
CA SER A 69 -4.64 22.40 14.97
C SER A 69 -5.84 21.48 14.73
N ASP A 70 -6.19 20.60 15.68
CA ASP A 70 -7.28 19.64 15.51
C ASP A 70 -8.63 20.37 15.46
N LEU A 71 -9.34 20.26 14.35
CA LEU A 71 -10.70 20.79 14.19
C LEU A 71 -11.78 19.78 14.61
N ILE A 72 -11.47 18.49 14.49
CA ILE A 72 -12.30 17.38 14.95
C ILE A 72 -11.41 16.52 15.84
N ARG A 73 -11.84 16.30 17.08
CA ARG A 73 -11.19 15.38 18.01
C ARG A 73 -12.22 14.37 18.48
N LEU A 74 -12.01 13.11 18.12
CA LEU A 74 -12.78 11.99 18.62
C LEU A 74 -11.98 11.35 19.76
N GLN A 75 -12.56 11.32 20.96
CA GLN A 75 -11.86 10.92 22.18
C GLN A 75 -12.52 9.71 22.81
N TRP A 76 -11.72 8.71 23.17
CA TRP A 76 -12.13 7.66 24.10
C TRP A 76 -12.32 8.27 25.50
N THR A 77 -13.53 8.19 26.02
CA THR A 77 -13.88 8.73 27.35
C THR A 77 -14.22 7.65 28.37
N ALA A 78 -14.25 6.38 27.96
CA ALA A 78 -14.55 5.23 28.79
C ALA A 78 -13.88 3.95 28.25
N ASP A 79 -13.80 2.92 29.10
CA ASP A 79 -13.33 1.60 28.68
C ASP A 79 -14.20 1.03 27.55
N ARG A 80 -13.56 0.45 26.53
CA ARG A 80 -14.21 -0.09 25.31
C ARG A 80 -15.02 0.91 24.48
N ALA A 81 -14.89 2.22 24.72
CA ALA A 81 -15.46 3.22 23.84
C ALA A 81 -14.87 3.10 22.42
N LYS A 82 -15.65 3.45 21.40
CA LYS A 82 -15.25 3.38 20.00
C LYS A 82 -15.61 4.68 19.28
N PRO A 83 -14.72 5.69 19.32
CA PRO A 83 -14.90 6.86 18.48
C PRO A 83 -14.96 6.41 17.01
N ALA A 84 -15.98 6.89 16.30
CA ALA A 84 -16.26 6.48 14.94
C ALA A 84 -16.82 7.63 14.11
N ILE A 85 -16.60 7.55 12.81
CA ILE A 85 -17.36 8.27 11.79
C ILE A 85 -18.11 7.20 10.99
N ALA A 86 -19.43 7.26 10.98
CA ALA A 86 -20.28 6.29 10.30
C ALA A 86 -21.14 6.95 9.23
N TRP A 87 -21.41 6.22 8.15
CA TRP A 87 -22.36 6.59 7.12
C TRP A 87 -23.48 5.57 7.11
N ALA A 88 -24.72 6.06 7.12
CA ALA A 88 -25.92 5.24 7.10
C ALA A 88 -26.70 5.40 5.79
N ASP A 89 -27.54 4.41 5.47
CA ASP A 89 -28.52 4.50 4.39
C ASP A 89 -29.73 5.38 4.76
N GLU A 90 -30.71 5.50 3.85
CA GLU A 90 -31.89 6.33 4.04
C GLU A 90 -32.80 5.90 5.21
N ASN A 91 -32.61 4.69 5.73
CA ASN A 91 -33.34 4.15 6.87
C ASN A 91 -32.55 4.29 8.19
N GLY A 92 -31.38 4.93 8.15
CA GLY A 92 -30.50 5.10 9.30
C GLY A 92 -29.67 3.85 9.65
N LYS A 93 -29.51 2.90 8.72
CA LYS A 93 -28.67 1.71 8.93
C LYS A 93 -27.26 1.95 8.44
N ASP A 94 -26.27 1.71 9.29
CA ASP A 94 -24.85 1.88 8.95
C ASP A 94 -24.43 1.04 7.73
N LYS A 95 -23.62 1.65 6.84
CA LYS A 95 -23.11 1.06 5.60
C LYS A 95 -21.60 1.06 5.51
N THR A 96 -20.96 2.11 6.00
CA THR A 96 -19.50 2.22 6.08
C THR A 96 -19.10 2.97 7.34
N ALA A 97 -17.91 2.70 7.87
CA ALA A 97 -17.39 3.41 9.02
C ALA A 97 -15.86 3.53 9.00
N ILE A 98 -15.36 4.55 9.69
CA ILE A 98 -13.96 4.67 10.11
C ILE A 98 -13.98 4.63 11.64
N ILE A 99 -13.34 3.62 12.21
CA ILE A 99 -13.44 3.31 13.64
C ILE A 99 -12.05 3.10 14.20
N SER A 100 -11.82 3.59 15.42
CA SER A 100 -10.61 3.24 16.17
C SER A 100 -11.01 2.65 17.52
N HIS A 101 -10.39 1.53 17.91
CA HIS A 101 -10.61 0.93 19.23
C HIS A 101 -9.43 0.10 19.73
N ASP A 102 -9.27 0.08 21.05
CA ASP A 102 -8.27 -0.75 21.74
C ASP A 102 -8.75 -2.17 21.99
N LYS A 103 -10.00 -2.28 22.46
CA LYS A 103 -10.55 -3.53 22.99
C LYS A 103 -11.62 -4.07 22.06
N ALA A 104 -11.69 -5.40 21.97
CA ALA A 104 -12.76 -6.09 21.29
C ALA A 104 -14.13 -5.74 21.89
N ASN A 105 -15.23 -6.07 21.20
CA ASN A 105 -16.55 -5.96 21.82
C ASN A 105 -16.77 -7.09 22.84
N ASN A 106 -16.25 -8.28 22.56
CA ASN A 106 -16.27 -9.40 23.49
C ASN A 106 -15.15 -9.23 24.54
N PRO A 107 -15.44 -9.26 25.85
CA PRO A 107 -14.43 -9.21 26.91
C PRO A 107 -13.48 -10.40 26.97
N GLU A 108 -13.87 -11.53 26.41
CA GLU A 108 -13.07 -12.76 26.37
C GLU A 108 -12.08 -12.77 25.19
N GLN A 109 -12.25 -11.87 24.21
CA GLN A 109 -11.29 -11.69 23.13
C GLN A 109 -10.12 -10.83 23.58
N HIS A 110 -8.93 -11.13 23.08
CA HIS A 110 -7.75 -10.32 23.32
C HIS A 110 -7.93 -8.89 22.76
N ASP A 111 -7.24 -7.94 23.37
CA ASP A 111 -7.23 -6.56 22.91
C ASP A 111 -6.55 -6.46 21.54
N HIS A 112 -7.15 -5.71 20.62
CA HIS A 112 -6.71 -5.60 19.23
C HIS A 112 -6.76 -4.16 18.76
N LYS A 113 -5.72 -3.39 19.13
CA LYS A 113 -5.61 -1.97 18.85
C LYS A 113 -5.44 -1.69 17.36
N HIS A 114 -6.41 -1.02 16.75
CA HIS A 114 -6.31 -0.59 15.35
C HIS A 114 -7.30 0.53 15.00
N ILE A 115 -6.99 1.23 13.92
CA ILE A 115 -7.99 1.97 13.14
C ILE A 115 -8.41 1.11 11.93
N SER A 116 -9.71 1.04 11.67
CA SER A 116 -10.30 0.28 10.57
C SER A 116 -11.08 1.17 9.61
N PHE A 117 -11.10 0.76 8.35
CA PHE A 117 -12.12 1.12 7.39
C PHE A 117 -13.04 -0.08 7.24
N GLU A 118 -14.32 0.12 7.55
CA GLU A 118 -15.31 -0.94 7.57
C GLU A 118 -16.37 -0.69 6.50
N THR A 119 -16.75 -1.75 5.81
CA THR A 119 -17.88 -1.72 4.87
C THR A 119 -18.80 -2.89 5.13
N THR A 120 -20.07 -2.69 4.84
CA THR A 120 -21.06 -3.75 4.99
C THR A 120 -20.75 -4.97 4.12
N MET A 121 -21.04 -6.14 4.66
CA MET A 121 -21.06 -7.38 3.88
C MET A 121 -22.27 -7.40 2.94
N SER A 122 -22.14 -8.17 1.85
CA SER A 122 -23.19 -8.31 0.84
C SER A 122 -24.54 -8.65 1.49
N PRO A 123 -25.65 -8.01 1.07
CA PRO A 123 -26.98 -8.28 1.60
C PRO A 123 -27.44 -9.74 1.34
N ASP A 124 -26.88 -10.40 0.32
CA ASP A 124 -27.16 -11.80 0.00
C ASP A 124 -26.21 -12.79 0.70
N GLY A 125 -25.30 -12.27 1.53
CA GLY A 125 -24.27 -13.05 2.21
C GLY A 125 -24.69 -13.56 3.60
N PRO A 126 -23.91 -14.48 4.20
CA PRO A 126 -24.19 -15.03 5.52
C PRO A 126 -24.12 -14.01 6.67
N TYR A 127 -23.48 -12.86 6.44
CA TYR A 127 -23.34 -11.76 7.41
C TYR A 127 -24.00 -10.48 6.89
N ALA A 128 -25.13 -10.61 6.19
CA ALA A 128 -25.81 -9.52 5.50
C ALA A 128 -25.85 -8.20 6.29
N ASP A 129 -25.40 -7.12 5.65
CA ASP A 129 -25.37 -5.75 6.16
C ASP A 129 -24.60 -5.52 7.47
N GLN A 130 -23.79 -6.46 7.94
CA GLN A 130 -22.90 -6.22 9.08
C GLN A 130 -21.65 -5.46 8.60
N LEU A 131 -21.21 -4.47 9.38
CA LEU A 131 -19.91 -3.82 9.16
C LEU A 131 -18.79 -4.83 9.42
N PHE A 132 -17.87 -4.91 8.46
CA PHE A 132 -16.66 -5.72 8.55
C PHE A 132 -15.45 -4.88 8.19
N THR A 133 -14.37 -5.05 8.95
CA THR A 133 -13.05 -4.50 8.66
C THR A 133 -12.60 -4.95 7.28
N ARG A 134 -12.34 -3.98 6.38
CA ARG A 134 -11.76 -4.25 5.05
C ARG A 134 -10.29 -3.92 4.98
N LEU A 135 -9.88 -2.91 5.74
CA LEU A 135 -8.52 -2.43 5.91
C LEU A 135 -8.34 -2.07 7.38
N GLU A 136 -7.28 -2.59 8.00
CA GLU A 136 -6.89 -2.23 9.36
C GLU A 136 -5.43 -1.81 9.40
N ILE A 137 -5.17 -0.81 10.23
CA ILE A 137 -3.83 -0.31 10.51
C ILE A 137 -3.66 -0.33 12.04
N PRO A 138 -2.85 -1.25 12.57
CA PRO A 138 -2.50 -1.25 13.99
C PRO A 138 -1.77 0.03 14.41
N TYR A 139 -1.88 0.40 15.68
CA TYR A 139 -1.11 1.48 16.29
C TYR A 139 -0.42 1.01 17.57
N ASP A 140 0.43 1.86 18.15
CA ASP A 140 1.35 1.52 19.26
C ASP A 140 2.36 0.40 18.92
N THR A 141 2.76 0.30 17.65
CA THR A 141 3.72 -0.69 17.17
C THR A 141 4.85 -0.01 16.40
N ASP A 142 6.10 -0.46 16.59
CA ASP A 142 7.26 0.03 15.81
C ASP A 142 7.15 -0.33 14.32
N VAL A 143 6.53 -1.48 14.02
CA VAL A 143 6.21 -1.94 12.66
C VAL A 143 4.70 -2.18 12.58
N SER A 144 4.03 -1.38 11.75
CA SER A 144 2.59 -1.52 11.50
C SER A 144 2.34 -2.52 10.38
N GLU A 145 1.92 -3.74 10.74
CA GLU A 145 1.42 -4.74 9.80
C GLU A 145 0.01 -4.38 9.32
N ILE A 146 -0.08 -3.63 8.23
CA ILE A 146 -1.36 -3.25 7.61
C ILE A 146 -2.03 -4.51 7.05
N ARG A 147 -3.31 -4.72 7.38
CA ARG A 147 -4.05 -5.92 6.95
C ARG A 147 -5.32 -5.56 6.21
N THR A 148 -5.77 -6.51 5.40
CA THR A 148 -7.09 -6.48 4.77
C THR A 148 -7.81 -7.78 5.07
N GLN A 149 -9.13 -7.74 5.20
CA GLN A 149 -9.93 -8.95 5.48
C GLN A 149 -11.02 -9.11 4.42
N SER A 150 -11.07 -10.30 3.80
CA SER A 150 -11.99 -10.60 2.70
C SER A 150 -11.98 -9.53 1.58
N SER A 151 -10.77 -9.09 1.21
CA SER A 151 -10.52 -8.00 0.27
C SER A 151 -9.44 -8.41 -0.73
N ASN A 152 -9.55 -7.93 -1.96
CA ASN A 152 -8.51 -8.05 -2.98
C ASN A 152 -7.86 -6.68 -3.21
N PHE A 153 -6.53 -6.64 -3.31
CA PHE A 153 -5.80 -5.42 -3.66
C PHE A 153 -5.51 -5.38 -5.16
N ASN A 154 -5.98 -4.32 -5.83
CA ASN A 154 -5.78 -4.10 -7.27
C ASN A 154 -5.08 -2.76 -7.51
N VAL A 155 -4.01 -2.76 -8.29
CA VAL A 155 -3.34 -1.54 -8.76
C VAL A 155 -3.71 -1.30 -10.22
N MET A 156 -4.59 -0.34 -10.49
CA MET A 156 -5.02 0.00 -11.85
C MET A 156 -4.13 1.10 -12.44
N ASN A 157 -3.66 0.90 -13.68
CA ASN A 157 -2.87 1.87 -14.47
C ASN A 157 -1.56 2.36 -13.81
N GLY A 158 -1.09 1.70 -12.75
CA GLY A 158 0.09 2.08 -11.97
C GLY A 158 1.06 0.92 -11.72
N ILE A 159 2.02 1.13 -10.82
CA ILE A 159 3.04 0.14 -10.45
C ILE A 159 2.91 -0.18 -8.95
N LEU A 160 2.84 -1.46 -8.60
CA LEU A 160 3.08 -1.90 -7.22
C LEU A 160 4.60 -1.89 -6.97
N ARG A 161 5.05 -1.11 -5.99
CA ARG A 161 6.46 -0.95 -5.66
C ARG A 161 6.76 -1.46 -4.24
N VAL A 162 7.77 -2.31 -4.13
CA VAL A 162 8.45 -2.64 -2.87
C VAL A 162 9.79 -1.92 -2.89
N ALA A 163 10.03 -1.06 -1.91
CA ALA A 163 11.25 -0.26 -1.81
C ALA A 163 11.83 -0.33 -0.40
N GLY A 164 13.16 -0.28 -0.33
CA GLY A 164 13.92 -0.27 0.91
C GLY A 164 15.23 0.47 0.69
N GLU A 165 15.94 0.77 1.78
CA GLU A 165 17.24 1.44 1.73
C GLU A 165 18.30 0.57 1.02
N THR A 166 19.38 1.20 0.54
CA THR A 166 20.49 0.47 -0.10
C THR A 166 21.06 -0.60 0.83
N GLY A 167 21.10 -1.84 0.34
CA GLY A 167 21.59 -2.97 1.11
C GLY A 167 20.51 -3.65 1.97
N SER A 168 19.23 -3.38 1.72
CA SER A 168 18.11 -4.11 2.31
C SER A 168 17.52 -5.13 1.33
N ASN A 169 17.01 -6.24 1.87
CA ASN A 169 16.15 -7.13 1.10
C ASN A 169 14.83 -6.42 0.80
N ARG A 170 14.35 -6.56 -0.43
CA ARG A 170 13.03 -6.09 -0.84
C ARG A 170 12.22 -7.29 -1.29
N ASP A 171 11.30 -7.72 -0.43
CA ASP A 171 10.59 -8.98 -0.60
C ASP A 171 9.11 -8.75 -0.94
N ILE A 172 8.60 -9.59 -1.83
CA ILE A 172 7.20 -9.98 -1.86
C ILE A 172 7.13 -11.38 -1.26
N GLN A 173 6.49 -11.53 -0.10
CA GLN A 173 6.46 -12.78 0.65
C GLN A 173 5.13 -13.52 0.50
N PHE A 174 5.22 -14.83 0.40
CA PHE A 174 4.10 -15.77 0.52
C PHE A 174 4.26 -16.50 1.85
N SER A 175 3.30 -16.27 2.74
CA SER A 175 3.37 -16.70 4.14
C SER A 175 2.13 -17.51 4.52
N VAL A 176 2.28 -18.37 5.53
CA VAL A 176 1.17 -19.04 6.21
C VAL A 176 0.78 -18.19 7.42
N ALA A 177 -0.52 -17.95 7.59
CA ALA A 177 -1.05 -17.33 8.80
C ALA A 177 -1.33 -18.40 9.86
N GLY A 178 -0.96 -18.11 11.11
CA GLY A 178 -1.24 -18.90 12.29
C GLY A 178 -2.18 -18.18 13.26
N GLU A 179 -2.12 -18.58 14.53
CA GLU A 179 -2.85 -17.93 15.62
C GLU A 179 -2.49 -16.44 15.74
N ASP A 180 -3.47 -15.64 16.18
CA ASP A 180 -3.35 -14.19 16.37
C ASP A 180 -2.77 -13.44 15.16
N ASN A 181 -3.05 -13.93 13.95
CA ASN A 181 -2.55 -13.39 12.68
C ASN A 181 -1.02 -13.38 12.54
N LYS A 182 -0.29 -14.18 13.34
CA LYS A 182 1.14 -14.36 13.14
C LYS A 182 1.38 -14.98 11.77
N THR A 183 2.28 -14.38 10.99
CA THR A 183 2.67 -14.93 9.69
C THR A 183 4.02 -15.62 9.77
N THR A 184 4.22 -16.67 8.97
CA THR A 184 5.52 -17.32 8.80
C THR A 184 5.80 -17.50 7.32
N ALA A 185 6.92 -16.97 6.85
CA ALA A 185 7.30 -17.01 5.45
C ALA A 185 7.50 -18.45 4.95
N ARG A 186 7.14 -18.69 3.68
CA ARG A 186 7.40 -19.95 2.98
C ARG A 186 8.17 -19.73 1.69
N TRP A 187 7.84 -18.65 0.99
CA TRP A 187 8.51 -18.21 -0.21
C TRP A 187 8.64 -16.70 -0.26
N ALA A 188 9.68 -16.19 -0.90
CA ALA A 188 9.75 -14.80 -1.28
C ALA A 188 10.26 -14.65 -2.71
N VAL A 189 9.74 -13.66 -3.42
CA VAL A 189 10.42 -13.04 -4.56
C VAL A 189 11.18 -11.85 -4.02
N ARG A 190 12.50 -11.87 -4.12
CA ARG A 190 13.40 -10.96 -3.42
C ARG A 190 14.31 -10.23 -4.41
N ALA A 191 14.48 -8.92 -4.22
CA ALA A 191 15.72 -8.27 -4.60
C ALA A 191 16.65 -8.26 -3.36
N ASP A 192 17.81 -8.92 -3.45
CA ASP A 192 18.64 -9.23 -2.28
C ASP A 192 19.35 -8.02 -1.68
N SER A 193 20.04 -8.17 -0.55
CA SER A 193 20.72 -7.06 0.12
C SER A 193 22.06 -6.65 -0.50
N THR A 194 22.43 -7.16 -1.68
CA THR A 194 23.72 -6.83 -2.29
C THR A 194 23.73 -5.35 -2.71
N LYS A 195 24.69 -4.58 -2.18
CA LYS A 195 24.75 -3.13 -2.40
C LYS A 195 24.96 -2.80 -3.87
N GLU A 196 24.11 -1.93 -4.41
CA GLU A 196 24.24 -1.41 -5.77
C GLU A 196 25.38 -0.39 -5.86
N LYS A 197 26.42 -0.71 -6.64
CA LYS A 197 27.62 0.14 -6.80
C LYS A 197 27.66 0.87 -8.15
N GLY A 198 26.61 0.75 -8.96
CA GLY A 198 26.55 1.26 -10.34
C GLY A 198 26.84 0.18 -11.39
N GLY A 199 26.67 0.52 -12.67
CA GLY A 199 26.90 -0.41 -13.79
C GLY A 199 26.05 -1.68 -13.74
N ASN A 200 24.83 -1.57 -13.21
CA ASN A 200 23.89 -2.68 -12.94
C ASN A 200 24.36 -3.72 -11.92
N THR A 201 25.55 -3.57 -11.32
CA THR A 201 26.02 -4.43 -10.23
C THR A 201 25.22 -4.17 -8.94
N GLY A 202 25.07 -5.20 -8.12
CA GLY A 202 24.38 -5.12 -6.84
C GLY A 202 23.28 -6.14 -6.76
N SER A 203 22.11 -5.71 -6.29
CA SER A 203 21.11 -6.67 -5.84
C SER A 203 20.50 -7.52 -6.95
N ASP A 204 20.53 -8.82 -6.72
CA ASP A 204 20.04 -9.83 -7.63
C ASP A 204 18.60 -10.20 -7.31
N LEU A 205 17.89 -10.71 -8.32
CA LEU A 205 16.55 -11.25 -8.15
C LEU A 205 16.66 -12.70 -7.70
N GLN A 206 16.00 -13.06 -6.60
CA GLN A 206 16.02 -14.39 -6.02
C GLN A 206 14.61 -14.89 -5.74
N PHE A 207 14.42 -16.20 -5.92
CA PHE A 207 13.29 -16.93 -5.35
C PHE A 207 13.81 -17.62 -4.11
N VAL A 208 13.43 -17.11 -2.95
CA VAL A 208 13.91 -17.59 -1.64
C VAL A 208 12.89 -18.54 -1.06
N ARG A 209 13.38 -19.63 -0.47
CA ARG A 209 12.56 -20.63 0.20
C ARG A 209 12.85 -20.65 1.69
N TYR A 210 11.80 -20.77 2.48
CA TYR A 210 11.89 -20.75 3.94
C TYR A 210 11.45 -22.09 4.53
N GLY A 211 12.02 -22.42 5.69
CA GLY A 211 11.67 -23.58 6.49
C GLY A 211 10.35 -23.39 7.22
N ASP A 212 9.86 -24.44 7.88
CA ASP A 212 8.61 -24.36 8.64
C ASP A 212 8.69 -23.39 9.82
N ASP A 213 9.89 -23.19 10.35
CA ASP A 213 10.27 -22.23 11.39
C ASP A 213 10.36 -20.77 10.89
N GLY A 214 10.32 -20.55 9.57
CA GLY A 214 10.45 -19.24 8.95
C GLY A 214 11.90 -18.82 8.68
N GLU A 215 12.87 -19.70 8.91
CA GLU A 215 14.27 -19.46 8.58
C GLU A 215 14.52 -19.66 7.08
N VAL A 216 15.48 -18.92 6.52
CA VAL A 216 15.87 -19.08 5.12
C VAL A 216 16.53 -20.45 4.93
N VAL A 217 16.06 -21.22 3.94
CA VAL A 217 16.70 -22.48 3.54
C VAL A 217 17.72 -22.21 2.45
N ASP A 218 17.27 -21.67 1.32
CA ASP A 218 18.09 -21.42 0.13
C ASP A 218 17.39 -20.48 -0.87
N SER A 219 18.14 -20.08 -1.90
CA SER A 219 17.62 -19.40 -3.10
C SER A 219 17.75 -20.34 -4.31
N PRO A 220 16.77 -21.24 -4.56
CA PRO A 220 16.85 -22.21 -5.64
C PRO A 220 16.94 -21.60 -7.05
N LEU A 221 16.49 -20.36 -7.25
CA LEU A 221 16.63 -19.61 -8.49
C LEU A 221 17.16 -18.21 -8.21
N THR A 222 18.23 -17.84 -8.93
CA THR A 222 18.83 -16.50 -8.88
C THR A 222 18.94 -15.96 -10.31
N VAL A 223 18.69 -14.66 -10.48
CA VAL A 223 18.98 -13.92 -11.72
C VAL A 223 19.88 -12.75 -11.38
N GLN A 224 21.10 -12.78 -11.91
CA GLN A 224 22.07 -11.73 -11.68
C GLN A 224 21.66 -10.45 -12.41
N ARG A 225 21.63 -9.33 -11.68
CA ARG A 225 21.25 -8.04 -12.25
C ARG A 225 22.28 -7.50 -13.24
N SER A 226 23.56 -7.84 -13.05
CA SER A 226 24.67 -7.34 -13.85
C SER A 226 24.61 -7.78 -15.32
N ASP A 227 24.20 -9.03 -15.58
CA ASP A 227 24.25 -9.62 -16.91
C ASP A 227 23.02 -10.48 -17.29
N GLY A 228 22.09 -10.70 -16.36
CA GLY A 228 20.89 -11.51 -16.56
C GLY A 228 21.13 -13.02 -16.56
N ASN A 229 22.27 -13.51 -16.06
CA ASN A 229 22.51 -14.95 -15.93
C ASN A 229 21.57 -15.56 -14.90
N VAL A 230 21.04 -16.74 -15.21
CA VAL A 230 20.11 -17.49 -14.36
C VAL A 230 20.84 -18.67 -13.74
N GLY A 231 20.92 -18.67 -12.42
CA GLY A 231 21.43 -19.78 -11.62
C GLY A 231 20.29 -20.62 -11.06
N ILE A 232 20.36 -21.94 -11.21
CA ILE A 232 19.52 -22.91 -10.52
C ILE A 232 20.38 -23.64 -9.48
N GLY A 233 20.09 -23.42 -8.19
CA GLY A 233 20.91 -23.95 -7.09
C GLY A 233 22.28 -23.27 -6.93
N THR A 234 22.51 -22.14 -7.59
CA THR A 234 23.72 -21.31 -7.47
C THR A 234 23.35 -19.82 -7.54
N ALA A 235 24.08 -18.99 -6.79
CA ALA A 235 23.97 -17.53 -6.85
C ALA A 235 25.01 -16.89 -7.80
N GLU A 236 26.00 -17.67 -8.25
CA GLU A 236 27.10 -17.22 -9.10
C GLU A 236 27.11 -18.00 -10.43
N PRO A 237 26.09 -17.86 -11.29
CA PRO A 237 26.05 -18.52 -12.58
C PRO A 237 27.15 -17.99 -13.53
N ASP A 238 27.94 -18.90 -14.11
CA ASP A 238 29.02 -18.53 -15.05
C ASP A 238 28.50 -18.24 -16.48
N THR A 239 27.30 -18.72 -16.81
CA THR A 239 26.67 -18.51 -18.11
C THR A 239 25.17 -18.24 -17.99
N LYS A 240 24.51 -18.00 -19.13
CA LYS A 240 23.10 -17.57 -19.16
C LYS A 240 22.14 -18.50 -18.40
N LEU A 241 22.43 -19.79 -18.42
CA LEU A 241 21.76 -20.80 -17.61
C LEU A 241 22.84 -21.70 -16.99
N ASP A 242 22.98 -21.63 -15.67
CA ASP A 242 23.88 -22.47 -14.89
C ASP A 242 23.07 -23.30 -13.89
N VAL A 243 23.24 -24.62 -13.91
CA VAL A 243 22.51 -25.54 -13.06
C VAL A 243 23.50 -26.26 -12.16
N ASN A 244 23.47 -25.92 -10.86
CA ASN A 244 24.23 -26.62 -9.84
C ASN A 244 23.50 -27.91 -9.43
N GLY A 245 23.58 -28.91 -10.30
CA GLY A 245 22.98 -30.23 -10.09
C GLY A 245 23.64 -31.29 -10.97
N ASP A 246 23.49 -32.56 -10.59
CA ASP A 246 24.11 -33.68 -11.32
C ASP A 246 23.26 -34.17 -12.51
N LYS A 247 22.04 -33.65 -12.68
CA LYS A 247 21.05 -34.13 -13.64
C LYS A 247 20.20 -32.99 -14.21
N LEU A 248 19.94 -33.06 -15.51
CA LEU A 248 18.90 -32.30 -16.21
C LEU A 248 17.88 -33.28 -16.79
N ARG A 249 16.58 -33.07 -16.50
CA ARG A 249 15.51 -33.92 -17.01
C ARG A 249 14.64 -33.19 -18.03
N ILE A 250 14.65 -33.67 -19.26
CA ILE A 250 13.66 -33.32 -20.30
C ILE A 250 12.64 -34.46 -20.34
N ARG A 251 11.36 -34.17 -20.11
CA ARG A 251 10.34 -35.23 -19.89
C ARG A 251 9.87 -35.90 -21.18
N GLU A 252 9.56 -35.08 -22.18
CA GLU A 252 9.03 -35.55 -23.45
C GLU A 252 10.16 -35.98 -24.36
N LYS A 253 9.97 -37.13 -25.00
CA LYS A 253 10.85 -37.61 -26.07
C LYS A 253 10.48 -36.92 -27.37
N HIS A 254 11.46 -36.72 -28.23
CA HIS A 254 11.26 -36.26 -29.59
C HIS A 254 12.30 -36.90 -30.52
N THR A 255 11.79 -37.67 -31.48
CA THR A 255 12.56 -38.23 -32.59
C THR A 255 12.30 -37.38 -33.84
N PRO A 256 13.28 -36.60 -34.31
CA PRO A 256 13.18 -35.96 -35.61
C PRO A 256 12.88 -36.99 -36.73
N LYS A 257 11.82 -36.77 -37.49
CA LYS A 257 11.35 -37.56 -38.62
C LYS A 257 12.38 -37.66 -39.74
N SER A 258 13.25 -36.65 -39.86
CA SER A 258 14.40 -36.66 -40.75
C SER A 258 15.49 -35.73 -40.23
N SER A 259 16.70 -35.80 -40.81
CA SER A 259 17.79 -34.85 -40.51
C SER A 259 17.47 -33.42 -40.94
N SER A 260 16.36 -33.20 -41.65
CA SER A 260 15.89 -31.90 -42.13
C SER A 260 14.51 -31.54 -41.59
N GLU A 261 14.04 -32.20 -40.52
CA GLU A 261 12.84 -31.74 -39.81
C GLU A 261 13.08 -30.32 -39.29
N PRO A 262 12.09 -29.40 -39.41
CA PRO A 262 12.28 -28.03 -38.99
C PRO A 262 12.80 -27.89 -37.56
N CYS A 263 13.88 -27.13 -37.40
CA CYS A 263 14.52 -26.87 -36.11
C CYS A 263 15.38 -25.61 -36.13
N SER A 264 15.66 -25.07 -34.95
CA SER A 264 16.56 -23.93 -34.75
C SER A 264 17.87 -24.38 -34.12
N GLN A 265 18.98 -23.75 -34.53
CA GLN A 265 20.31 -24.08 -34.02
C GLN A 265 20.36 -24.09 -32.48
N GLY A 266 20.99 -25.11 -31.91
CA GLY A 266 21.13 -25.31 -30.46
C GLY A 266 19.97 -26.06 -29.82
N GLN A 267 18.86 -26.30 -30.53
CA GLN A 267 17.80 -27.17 -30.01
C GLN A 267 18.34 -28.58 -29.78
N MET A 268 18.00 -29.14 -28.62
CA MET A 268 18.36 -30.50 -28.24
C MET A 268 17.10 -31.32 -28.00
N ALA A 269 17.12 -32.58 -28.39
CA ALA A 269 16.06 -33.53 -28.16
C ALA A 269 16.65 -34.91 -27.84
N TRP A 270 15.81 -35.82 -27.38
CA TRP A 270 16.22 -37.19 -27.07
C TRP A 270 15.07 -38.17 -27.35
N ASP A 271 15.43 -39.42 -27.60
CA ASP A 271 14.51 -40.55 -27.60
C ASP A 271 15.18 -41.77 -26.94
N ASP A 272 14.60 -42.95 -27.09
CA ASP A 272 15.13 -44.19 -26.50
C ASP A 272 16.52 -44.59 -27.01
N GLN A 273 16.95 -44.07 -28.16
CA GLN A 273 18.16 -44.52 -28.85
C GLN A 273 19.18 -43.40 -29.09
N TYR A 274 18.78 -42.14 -29.11
CA TYR A 274 19.64 -41.05 -29.53
C TYR A 274 19.44 -39.77 -28.71
N VAL A 275 20.52 -38.98 -28.63
CA VAL A 275 20.46 -37.55 -28.36
C VAL A 275 20.61 -36.81 -29.67
N TYR A 276 19.74 -35.84 -29.93
CA TYR A 276 19.69 -35.02 -31.14
C TYR A 276 20.09 -33.58 -30.83
N VAL A 277 20.84 -32.95 -31.73
CA VAL A 277 21.20 -31.53 -31.67
C VAL A 277 20.98 -30.92 -33.06
N CYS A 278 20.18 -29.87 -33.12
CA CYS A 278 20.03 -29.06 -34.32
C CYS A 278 21.25 -28.15 -34.45
N VAL A 279 22.12 -28.39 -35.43
CA VAL A 279 23.42 -27.71 -35.54
C VAL A 279 23.38 -26.47 -36.44
N ALA A 280 22.33 -26.35 -37.25
CA ALA A 280 21.98 -25.20 -38.08
C ALA A 280 20.46 -25.25 -38.35
N GLN A 281 19.89 -24.20 -38.95
CA GLN A 281 18.47 -24.20 -39.34
C GLN A 281 18.10 -25.48 -40.08
N ASP A 282 17.07 -26.17 -39.60
CA ASP A 282 16.52 -27.41 -40.17
C ASP A 282 17.60 -28.49 -40.43
N SER A 283 18.56 -28.61 -39.51
CA SER A 283 19.68 -29.55 -39.63
C SER A 283 19.96 -30.29 -38.32
N TRP A 284 19.35 -31.47 -38.17
CA TRP A 284 19.57 -32.36 -37.04
C TRP A 284 20.81 -33.24 -37.22
N LYS A 285 21.63 -33.31 -36.18
CA LYS A 285 22.61 -34.37 -35.96
C LYS A 285 22.26 -35.14 -34.70
N ARG A 286 22.79 -36.36 -34.56
CA ARG A 286 22.52 -37.21 -33.40
C ARG A 286 23.72 -38.06 -33.00
N THR A 287 23.75 -38.46 -31.73
CA THR A 287 24.65 -39.48 -31.20
C THR A 287 23.84 -40.61 -30.59
N GLU A 288 24.30 -41.85 -30.76
CA GLU A 288 23.64 -43.05 -30.21
C GLU A 288 23.86 -43.13 -28.69
N LEU A 289 22.81 -43.54 -27.98
CA LEU A 289 22.84 -43.90 -26.58
C LEU A 289 23.16 -45.38 -26.46
N SER A 290 24.07 -45.75 -25.56
CA SER A 290 24.44 -47.14 -25.29
C SER A 290 24.34 -47.43 -23.80
N SER A 291 24.07 -48.69 -23.45
CA SER A 291 24.17 -49.16 -22.07
C SER A 291 25.64 -49.21 -21.64
N TRP A 292 25.91 -48.75 -20.42
CA TRP A 292 27.21 -48.86 -19.77
C TRP A 292 27.35 -50.16 -18.96
#